data_AF-J9Q4I5-F1
#
_entry.id   AF-J9Q4I5-F1
#
_cell.length_a   1.000
_cell.length_b   1.000
_cell.length_c   1.000
_cell.angle_alpha   90.00
_cell.angle_beta   90.00
_cell.angle_gamma   90.00
#
_symmetry.space_group_name_H-M   'P 1'
#
loop_
_entity.id
_entity.type
_entity.pdbx_description
1 polymer ?
#
loop_
_entity_poly.entity_id
_entity_poly.type
_entity_poly.pdbx_seq_one_letter_code
_entity_poly.pdbx_strand_id
1 'polypeptide(L)'
;TRGIHPVAGRMPGQLNVLLAEAGVPYDIVLEMDEINDDFPETDLVLVIGANDTVNSAAEEDPNSIIAGMPVLRVWGSKHVIVMKRTLGVGYAAVDNPIFFKNNTSMLLGDAKKTCDALLTKIKEHYGEA
;
A
#
# COMPACT_ATOMS: atom_id res chain seq x y z
N THR A 1 -3.44 -5.30 10.67
CA THR A 1 -3.04 -6.36 9.73
C THR A 1 -2.21 -5.76 8.59
N ARG A 2 -1.27 -6.51 8.01
CA ARG A 2 -0.49 -6.11 6.83
C ARG A 2 -0.85 -7.02 5.66
N GLY A 3 -1.36 -6.46 4.57
CA GLY A 3 -1.60 -7.20 3.33
C GLY A 3 -0.36 -7.19 2.44
N ILE A 4 0.11 -8.36 2.01
CA ILE A 4 1.17 -8.50 1.02
C ILE A 4 0.55 -8.88 -0.32
N HIS A 5 0.90 -8.13 -1.36
CA HIS A 5 0.61 -8.54 -2.72
C HIS A 5 1.65 -9.59 -3.17
N PRO A 6 1.25 -10.70 -3.81
CA PRO A 6 2.15 -11.83 -4.13
C PRO A 6 3.35 -11.45 -5.00
N VAL A 7 3.22 -10.40 -5.81
CA VAL A 7 4.31 -9.85 -6.66
C VAL A 7 4.84 -8.50 -6.18
N ALA A 8 4.61 -8.11 -4.92
CA ALA A 8 5.23 -6.91 -4.35
C ALA A 8 6.75 -7.06 -4.26
N GLY A 9 7.49 -6.13 -4.89
CA GLY A 9 8.95 -6.14 -4.93
C GLY A 9 9.49 -6.45 -6.32
N ARG A 10 10.71 -7.00 -6.41
CA ARG A 10 11.36 -7.38 -7.67
C ARG A 10 11.65 -8.87 -7.79
N MET A 11 11.37 -9.65 -6.74
CA MET A 11 11.45 -11.11 -6.73
C MET A 11 10.27 -11.68 -5.94
N PRO A 12 9.71 -12.84 -6.34
CA PRO A 12 8.64 -13.50 -5.58
C PRO A 12 9.05 -13.75 -4.12
N GLY A 13 8.17 -13.41 -3.17
CA GLY A 13 8.41 -13.59 -1.73
C GLY A 13 9.45 -12.65 -1.10
N GLN A 14 10.02 -11.70 -1.86
CA GLN A 14 11.03 -10.77 -1.35
C GLN A 14 10.52 -9.98 -0.14
N LEU A 15 9.26 -9.53 -0.19
CA LEU A 15 8.71 -8.70 0.87
C LEU A 15 8.50 -9.49 2.18
N ASN A 16 8.09 -10.75 2.09
CA ASN A 16 7.93 -11.64 3.25
C ASN A 16 9.28 -11.81 3.98
N VAL A 17 10.37 -11.99 3.24
CA VAL A 17 11.72 -12.09 3.81
C VAL A 17 12.14 -10.79 4.50
N LEU A 18 11.95 -9.63 3.85
CA LEU A 18 12.31 -8.33 4.43
C LEU A 18 11.52 -8.01 5.70
N LEU A 19 10.25 -8.42 5.76
CA LEU A 19 9.41 -8.25 6.95
C LEU A 19 9.85 -9.18 8.09
N ALA A 20 10.23 -10.42 7.77
CA ALA A 20 10.81 -11.35 8.73
C ALA A 20 12.14 -10.82 9.32
N GLU A 21 13.02 -10.29 8.47
CA GLU A 21 14.28 -9.65 8.89
C GLU A 21 14.03 -8.42 9.78
N ALA A 22 12.96 -7.67 9.52
CA ALA A 22 12.53 -6.54 10.34
C ALA A 22 11.82 -6.97 11.65
N GLY A 23 11.72 -8.27 11.94
CA GLY A 23 11.11 -8.81 13.16
C GLY A 23 9.58 -8.70 13.18
N VAL A 24 8.93 -8.59 12.02
CA VAL A 24 7.47 -8.52 11.94
C VAL A 24 6.89 -9.92 12.19
N PRO A 25 5.95 -10.07 13.13
CA PRO A 25 5.26 -11.34 13.35
C PRO A 25 4.51 -11.80 12.09
N TYR A 26 4.60 -13.10 11.77
CA TYR A 26 3.98 -13.67 10.57
C TYR A 26 2.45 -13.74 10.65
N ASP A 27 1.89 -13.82 11.85
CA ASP A 27 0.45 -13.91 12.12
C ASP A 27 -0.32 -12.64 11.72
N ILE A 28 0.36 -11.49 11.64
CA ILE A 28 -0.22 -10.23 11.19
C ILE A 28 0.00 -9.95 9.71
N VAL A 29 0.66 -10.86 9.00
CA VAL A 29 0.95 -10.79 7.57
C VAL A 29 -0.02 -11.70 6.83
N LEU A 30 -0.92 -11.09 6.06
CA LEU A 30 -1.93 -11.81 5.27
C LEU A 30 -1.62 -11.69 3.78
N GLU A 31 -1.95 -12.75 3.04
CA GLU A 31 -1.88 -12.74 1.59
C GLU A 31 -3.06 -11.96 0.99
N MET A 32 -2.92 -11.56 -0.27
CA MET A 32 -3.91 -10.72 -0.96
C MET A 32 -5.33 -11.28 -0.95
N ASP A 33 -5.49 -12.59 -1.15
CA ASP A 33 -6.80 -13.26 -1.18
C ASP A 33 -7.48 -13.30 0.20
N GLU A 34 -6.69 -13.19 1.28
CA GLU A 34 -7.18 -13.23 2.65
C GLU A 34 -7.60 -11.83 3.15
N ILE A 35 -6.93 -10.78 2.67
CA ILE A 35 -7.13 -9.40 3.17
C ILE A 35 -8.12 -8.58 2.31
N ASN A 36 -8.37 -8.98 1.07
CA ASN A 36 -9.16 -8.14 0.15
C ASN A 36 -10.62 -7.94 0.62
N ASP A 37 -11.20 -8.94 1.27
CA ASP A 37 -12.57 -8.89 1.80
C ASP A 37 -12.67 -8.04 3.09
N ASP A 38 -11.55 -7.73 3.74
CA ASP A 38 -11.50 -6.93 4.97
C ASP A 38 -11.43 -5.42 4.71
N PHE A 39 -11.09 -5.00 3.47
CA PHE A 39 -10.94 -3.58 3.15
C PHE A 39 -12.20 -2.73 3.42
N PRO A 40 -13.43 -3.18 3.11
CA PRO A 40 -14.65 -2.40 3.41
C PRO A 40 -14.81 -2.01 4.88
N GLU A 41 -14.36 -2.86 5.80
CA GLU A 41 -14.43 -2.62 7.25
C GLU A 41 -13.18 -1.91 7.80
N THR A 42 -12.16 -1.71 6.96
CA THR A 42 -10.89 -1.10 7.36
C THR A 42 -10.99 0.42 7.39
N ASP A 43 -10.69 1.02 8.55
CA ASP A 43 -10.72 2.48 8.74
C ASP A 43 -9.63 3.22 7.95
N LEU A 44 -8.41 2.68 7.93
CA LEU A 44 -7.26 3.35 7.34
C LEU A 44 -6.30 2.34 6.71
N VAL A 45 -5.89 2.61 5.46
CA VAL A 45 -4.86 1.87 4.74
C VAL A 45 -3.66 2.76 4.45
N LEU A 46 -2.47 2.31 4.83
CA LEU A 46 -1.20 2.95 4.50
C LEU A 46 -0.54 2.21 3.33
N VAL A 47 -0.46 2.84 2.18
CA VAL A 47 0.21 2.30 0.99
C VAL A 47 1.63 2.87 0.92
N ILE A 48 2.62 2.05 1.23
CA ILE A 48 4.02 2.48 1.30
C ILE A 48 4.78 1.99 0.06
N GLY A 49 5.09 2.91 -0.85
CA GLY A 49 5.95 2.63 -2.02
C GLY A 49 5.36 1.69 -3.08
N ALA A 50 4.12 1.22 -2.92
CA ALA A 50 3.41 0.45 -3.91
C ALA A 50 2.66 1.36 -4.90
N ASN A 51 2.52 0.90 -6.15
CA ASN A 51 1.74 1.60 -7.18
C ASN A 51 0.90 0.61 -7.98
N ASP A 52 1.53 -0.22 -8.81
CA ASP A 52 0.80 -1.08 -9.76
C ASP A 52 -0.06 -2.13 -9.02
N THR A 53 0.42 -2.67 -7.89
CA THR A 53 -0.28 -3.68 -7.08
C THR A 53 -1.51 -3.16 -6.32
N VAL A 54 -1.76 -1.85 -6.36
CA VAL A 54 -2.93 -1.21 -5.75
C VAL A 54 -3.73 -0.41 -6.78
N ASN A 55 -3.42 -0.56 -8.08
CA ASN A 55 -4.00 0.26 -9.13
C ASN A 55 -5.38 -0.26 -9.55
N SER A 56 -6.42 0.55 -9.32
CA SER A 56 -7.80 0.16 -9.63
C SER A 56 -8.08 0.02 -11.13
N ALA A 57 -7.22 0.57 -12.00
CA ALA A 57 -7.34 0.39 -13.44
C ALA A 57 -7.22 -1.09 -13.88
N ALA A 58 -6.65 -1.96 -13.04
CA ALA A 58 -6.62 -3.40 -13.31
C ALA A 58 -8.02 -4.04 -13.34
N GLU A 59 -8.99 -3.48 -12.61
CA GLU A 59 -10.37 -3.95 -12.55
C GLU A 59 -11.35 -3.01 -13.28
N GLU A 60 -11.10 -1.69 -13.23
CA GLU A 60 -12.02 -0.66 -13.74
C GLU A 60 -11.87 -0.39 -15.25
N ASP A 61 -10.70 -0.64 -15.85
CA ASP A 61 -10.42 -0.33 -17.26
C ASP A 61 -9.93 -1.57 -18.04
N PRO A 62 -10.80 -2.19 -18.87
CA PRO A 62 -10.43 -3.32 -19.72
C PRO A 62 -9.33 -3.03 -20.76
N ASN A 63 -9.06 -1.76 -21.08
CA ASN A 63 -8.02 -1.36 -22.03
C ASN A 63 -6.68 -1.06 -21.35
N SER A 64 -6.63 -1.09 -20.01
CA SER A 64 -5.41 -0.87 -19.26
C SER A 64 -4.39 -1.99 -19.50
N ILE A 65 -3.11 -1.63 -19.49
CA ILE A 65 -2.01 -2.59 -19.64
C ILE A 65 -1.98 -3.62 -18.48
N ILE A 66 -2.55 -3.25 -17.34
CA ILE A 66 -2.65 -4.10 -16.14
C ILE A 66 -4.04 -4.72 -15.97
N ALA A 67 -4.92 -4.66 -16.98
CA ALA A 67 -6.26 -5.22 -16.90
C ALA A 67 -6.22 -6.73 -16.57
N GLY A 68 -6.98 -7.15 -15.56
CA GLY A 68 -7.04 -8.52 -15.08
C GLY A 68 -5.88 -8.93 -14.17
N MET A 69 -4.93 -8.03 -13.88
CA MET A 69 -3.93 -8.28 -12.85
C MET A 69 -4.61 -8.29 -11.47
N PRO A 70 -4.38 -9.33 -10.64
CA PRO A 70 -4.82 -9.27 -9.25
C PRO A 70 -4.19 -8.06 -8.56
N VAL A 71 -4.95 -7.36 -7.73
CA VAL A 71 -4.51 -6.16 -6.99
C VAL A 71 -5.14 -6.14 -5.59
N LEU A 72 -4.50 -5.41 -4.67
CA LEU A 72 -5.09 -5.09 -3.37
C LEU A 72 -6.12 -3.97 -3.56
N ARG A 73 -7.37 -4.24 -3.20
CA ARG A 73 -8.52 -3.32 -3.32
C ARG A 73 -8.54 -2.26 -2.23
N VAL A 74 -7.41 -1.59 -2.03
CA VAL A 74 -7.21 -0.60 -0.96
C VAL A 74 -8.21 0.55 -1.04
N TRP A 75 -8.74 0.86 -2.22
CA TRP A 75 -9.76 1.90 -2.39
C TRP A 75 -11.11 1.56 -1.75
N GLY A 76 -11.33 0.30 -1.35
CA GLY A 76 -12.50 -0.13 -0.59
C GLY A 76 -12.52 0.32 0.86
N SER A 77 -11.39 0.79 1.42
CA SER A 77 -11.32 1.28 2.80
C SER A 77 -11.90 2.67 3.00
N LYS A 78 -12.16 3.03 4.26
CA LYS A 78 -12.68 4.37 4.59
C LYS A 78 -11.69 5.47 4.26
N HIS A 79 -10.40 5.25 4.53
CA HIS A 79 -9.32 6.17 4.18
C HIS A 79 -8.10 5.43 3.63
N VAL A 80 -7.42 6.05 2.67
CA VAL A 80 -6.16 5.58 2.08
C VAL A 80 -5.12 6.69 2.14
N ILE A 81 -3.91 6.38 2.61
CA ILE A 81 -2.76 7.28 2.54
C ILE A 81 -1.69 6.62 1.68
N VAL A 82 -1.33 7.27 0.57
CA VAL A 82 -0.28 6.79 -0.33
C VAL A 82 1.01 7.55 -0.07
N MET A 83 2.06 6.82 0.29
CA MET A 83 3.38 7.33 0.60
C MET A 83 4.35 7.05 -0.55
N LYS A 84 4.75 8.10 -1.27
CA LYS A 84 5.67 8.01 -2.41
C LYS A 84 6.42 9.32 -2.63
N ARG A 85 7.52 9.29 -3.38
CA ARG A 85 8.38 10.47 -3.58
C ARG A 85 7.72 11.58 -4.41
N THR A 86 6.99 11.22 -5.45
CA THR A 86 6.36 12.14 -6.42
C THR A 86 5.05 11.54 -6.94
N LEU A 87 4.24 12.29 -7.68
CA LEU A 87 3.07 11.75 -8.40
C LEU A 87 3.44 10.92 -9.65
N GLY A 88 4.71 10.62 -9.89
CA GLY A 88 5.16 9.88 -11.07
C GLY A 88 4.61 8.45 -11.20
N VAL A 89 4.66 7.93 -12.42
CA VAL A 89 4.11 6.62 -12.78
C VAL A 89 4.91 5.44 -12.19
N GLY A 90 4.25 4.27 -12.13
CA GLY A 90 4.82 2.99 -11.66
C GLY A 90 5.68 2.29 -12.72
N TYR A 91 5.89 0.98 -12.58
CA TYR A 91 6.64 0.20 -13.56
C TYR A 91 5.86 0.06 -14.87
N ALA A 92 4.55 -0.15 -14.77
CA ALA A 92 3.66 -0.24 -15.93
C ALA A 92 3.49 1.11 -16.68
N ALA A 93 4.04 2.21 -16.15
CA ALA A 93 3.94 3.56 -16.71
C ALA A 93 2.48 4.06 -16.91
N VAL A 94 1.52 3.51 -16.16
CA VAL A 94 0.11 3.91 -16.15
C VAL A 94 -0.16 4.81 -14.95
N ASP A 95 -1.03 5.81 -15.14
CA ASP A 95 -1.57 6.59 -14.02
C ASP A 95 -2.45 5.71 -13.13
N ASN A 96 -2.44 5.99 -11.82
CA ASN A 96 -3.20 5.22 -10.87
C ASN A 96 -4.45 6.01 -10.42
N PRO A 97 -5.67 5.58 -10.79
CA PRO A 97 -6.89 6.31 -10.46
C PRO A 97 -7.11 6.47 -8.96
N ILE A 98 -6.55 5.59 -8.12
CA ILE A 98 -6.72 5.67 -6.66
C ILE A 98 -6.16 6.98 -6.10
N PHE A 99 -5.13 7.58 -6.75
CA PHE A 99 -4.50 8.82 -6.28
C PHE A 99 -5.45 10.01 -6.33
N PHE A 100 -6.55 9.90 -7.10
CA PHE A 100 -7.53 10.95 -7.30
C PHE A 100 -8.89 10.64 -6.65
N LYS A 101 -9.03 9.50 -5.96
CA LYS A 101 -10.26 9.15 -5.24
C LYS A 101 -10.40 10.00 -3.97
N ASN A 102 -11.63 10.36 -3.61
CA ASN A 102 -11.93 11.27 -2.50
C ASN A 102 -11.47 10.75 -1.13
N ASN A 103 -11.39 9.43 -0.95
CA ASN A 103 -10.92 8.79 0.28
C ASN A 103 -9.38 8.65 0.34
N THR A 104 -8.66 9.09 -0.69
CA THR A 104 -7.21 8.95 -0.79
C THR A 104 -6.50 10.27 -0.53
N SER A 105 -5.46 10.23 0.30
CA SER A 105 -4.54 11.34 0.55
C SER A 105 -3.11 10.95 0.14
N MET A 106 -2.38 11.90 -0.43
CA MET A 106 -0.98 11.71 -0.84
C MET A 106 -0.03 12.27 0.20
N LEU A 107 0.83 11.43 0.77
CA LEU A 107 1.92 11.84 1.65
C LEU A 107 3.24 11.76 0.87
N LEU A 108 3.62 12.88 0.26
CA LEU A 108 4.80 12.93 -0.60
C LEU A 108 6.09 13.02 0.21
N GLY A 109 7.05 12.13 -0.10
CA GLY A 109 8.36 12.10 0.54
C GLY A 109 9.10 10.79 0.34
N ASP A 110 10.33 10.75 0.84
CA ASP A 110 11.06 9.48 0.98
C ASP A 110 10.36 8.59 2.02
N ALA A 111 10.19 7.31 1.71
CA ALA A 111 9.43 6.39 2.55
C ALA A 111 10.05 6.25 3.94
N LYS A 112 11.38 6.15 4.05
CA LYS A 112 12.06 6.04 5.34
C LYS A 112 11.87 7.32 6.15
N LYS A 113 12.16 8.48 5.56
CA LYS A 113 12.03 9.76 6.26
C LYS A 113 10.61 10.03 6.77
N THR A 114 9.61 9.70 5.97
CA THR A 114 8.20 9.90 6.34
C THR A 114 7.75 8.91 7.41
N CYS A 115 8.15 7.63 7.34
CA CYS A 115 7.91 6.66 8.40
C CYS A 115 8.60 7.05 9.72
N ASP A 116 9.86 7.48 9.68
CA ASP A 116 10.60 7.93 10.87
C ASP A 116 9.92 9.15 11.51
N ALA A 117 9.47 10.11 10.69
CA ALA A 117 8.74 11.28 11.18
C ALA A 117 7.37 10.92 11.80
N LEU A 118 6.64 9.98 11.20
CA LEU A 118 5.38 9.48 11.76
C LEU A 118 5.61 8.81 13.12
N LEU A 119 6.63 7.96 13.22
CA LEU A 119 6.99 7.30 14.47
C LEU A 119 7.31 8.31 15.57
N THR A 120 8.14 9.31 15.27
CA THR A 120 8.49 10.37 16.24
C THR A 120 7.25 11.11 16.71
N LYS A 121 6.37 11.53 15.80
CA LYS A 121 5.13 12.24 16.16
C LYS A 121 4.18 11.40 17.00
N ILE A 122 4.07 10.10 16.71
CA ILE A 122 3.25 9.17 17.50
C ILE A 122 3.82 9.08 18.93
N LYS A 123 5.14 8.91 19.07
CA LYS A 123 5.79 8.86 20.40
C LYS A 123 5.60 10.14 21.19
N GLU A 124 5.76 11.30 20.56
CA GLU A 124 5.52 12.61 21.17
C GLU A 124 4.05 12.77 21.61
N HIS A 125 3.11 12.31 20.78
CA HIS A 125 1.68 12.43 21.06
C HIS A 125 1.22 11.53 22.22
N TYR A 126 1.76 10.31 22.30
CA TYR A 126 1.38 9.33 23.33
C TYR A 126 2.31 9.30 24.56
N GLY A 127 3.37 10.12 24.58
CA GLY A 127 4.20 10.32 25.77
C GLY A 127 5.25 9.23 26.04
N GLU A 128 5.73 8.54 25.01
CA GLU A 128 6.77 7.49 25.11
C GLU A 128 8.19 8.01 24.78
N ALA A 129 8.43 9.31 24.98
CA ALA A 129 9.70 9.96 24.69
C ALA A 129 10.68 9.90 25.87
#